data_AF-A0A0X3NWU7-F1
#
_entry.id   AF-A0A0X3NWU7-F1
#
_cell.length_a   1.000
_cell.length_b   1.000
_cell.length_c   1.000
_cell.angle_alpha   90.00
_cell.angle_beta   90.00
_cell.angle_gamma   90.00
#
_symmetry.space_group_name_H-M   'P 1'
#
loop_
_entity.id
_entity.type
_entity.pdbx_description
1 polymer ?
#
loop_
_entity_poly.entity_id
_entity_poly.type
_entity_poly.pdbx_seq_one_letter_code
_entity_poly.pdbx_strand_id
1 'polypeptide(L)'
;MVLKVPFEIQVLCTTKTIRRYFAVRCRVIVTVKGNKALILRGPSEATRRLSTALSNLERSSETAQPANLPMAKKRAMQQLCRRLSIDYDQLQTVKPVLKSGLFDLLVEMEASISTAVMTAAGQGLPDTGLPTVDDSEEPAFVEVFRKPKDNDSKVRTNCPKPSELSHVPIAKPTRRLRPVIIDGANVAHADTAKPSFNAQNLRCALDYFLERGHEDILIVLHGIRHASCSAVFTEAEMAKYFSFASCRRLCKETLIADDDSIILEFATKRNAVVISNDQYRDWVNVRPEFRDVIENRLIPYSFNAGVFVISHHPMGKRKPPLDEILTFTD
;
A
#
# COMPACT_ATOMS: atom_id res chain seq x y z
N MET A 1 7.44 -23.01 -22.29
CA MET A 1 7.25 -24.46 -22.50
C MET A 1 5.76 -24.79 -22.43
N VAL A 2 5.27 -25.71 -23.26
CA VAL A 2 3.86 -26.14 -23.27
C VAL A 2 3.79 -27.56 -22.73
N LEU A 3 2.97 -27.77 -21.71
CA LEU A 3 2.80 -29.05 -21.01
C LEU A 3 1.36 -29.52 -21.19
N LYS A 4 1.17 -30.75 -21.65
CA LYS A 4 -0.16 -31.38 -21.72
C LYS A 4 -0.43 -32.04 -20.37
N VAL A 5 -1.51 -31.65 -19.70
CA VAL A 5 -1.91 -32.21 -18.40
C VAL A 5 -3.43 -32.37 -18.34
N PRO A 6 -3.97 -33.29 -17.50
CA PRO A 6 -5.40 -33.50 -17.33
C PRO A 6 -6.10 -32.27 -16.78
N PHE A 7 -7.41 -32.16 -17.05
CA PHE A 7 -8.21 -30.99 -16.68
C PHE A 7 -8.17 -30.71 -15.16
N GLU A 8 -8.18 -31.72 -14.31
CA GLU A 8 -8.11 -31.55 -12.86
C GLU A 8 -6.80 -30.91 -12.39
N ILE A 9 -5.67 -31.26 -13.03
CA ILE A 9 -4.38 -30.64 -12.75
C ILE A 9 -4.36 -29.19 -13.25
N GLN A 10 -5.05 -28.89 -14.36
CA GLN A 10 -5.20 -27.52 -14.83
C GLN A 10 -5.98 -26.65 -13.84
N VAL A 11 -7.09 -27.16 -13.29
CA VAL A 11 -7.89 -26.47 -12.26
C VAL A 11 -7.05 -26.24 -11.00
N LEU A 12 -6.27 -27.25 -10.59
CA LEU A 12 -5.35 -27.13 -9.46
C LEU A 12 -4.30 -26.03 -9.69
N CYS A 13 -3.61 -26.07 -10.84
CA CYS A 13 -2.56 -25.10 -11.17
C CYS A 13 -3.08 -23.69 -11.42
N THR A 14 -4.38 -23.54 -11.70
CA THR A 14 -5.04 -22.23 -11.86
C THR A 14 -5.70 -21.72 -10.59
N THR A 15 -5.73 -22.50 -9.52
CA THR A 15 -6.20 -22.03 -8.20
C THR A 15 -5.35 -20.82 -7.80
N LYS A 16 -6.00 -19.73 -7.36
CA LYS A 16 -5.34 -18.41 -7.16
C LYS A 16 -4.09 -18.51 -6.29
N THR A 17 -4.16 -19.29 -5.21
CA THR A 17 -3.08 -19.46 -4.24
C THR A 17 -1.92 -20.31 -4.77
N ILE A 18 -2.21 -21.39 -5.49
CA ILE A 18 -1.19 -22.23 -6.16
C ILE A 18 -0.50 -21.47 -7.29
N ARG A 19 -1.26 -20.73 -8.10
CA ARG A 19 -0.71 -19.89 -9.18
C ARG A 19 0.19 -18.79 -8.62
N ARG A 20 -0.17 -18.21 -7.47
CA ARG A 20 0.67 -17.25 -6.75
C ARG A 20 1.96 -17.91 -6.26
N TYR A 21 1.89 -19.13 -5.71
CA TYR A 21 3.07 -19.89 -5.30
C TYR A 21 4.04 -20.13 -6.46
N PHE A 22 3.56 -20.61 -7.62
CA PHE A 22 4.43 -20.82 -8.78
C PHE A 22 5.08 -19.53 -9.29
N ALA A 23 4.33 -18.43 -9.35
CA ALA A 23 4.84 -17.15 -9.82
C ALA A 23 5.90 -16.55 -8.87
N VAL A 24 5.59 -16.52 -7.57
CA VAL A 24 6.42 -15.87 -6.55
C VAL A 24 7.63 -16.74 -6.22
N ARG A 25 7.39 -17.99 -5.81
CA ARG A 25 8.41 -18.87 -5.24
C ARG A 25 9.20 -19.61 -6.32
N CYS A 26 8.51 -20.14 -7.33
CA CYS A 26 9.16 -20.89 -8.41
C CYS A 26 9.66 -20.00 -9.57
N ARG A 27 9.29 -18.70 -9.60
CA ARG A 27 9.55 -17.80 -10.76
C ARG A 27 8.91 -18.29 -12.07
N VAL A 28 7.84 -19.08 -12.02
CA VAL A 28 7.15 -19.63 -13.20
C VAL A 28 5.71 -19.13 -13.27
N ILE A 29 5.35 -18.51 -14.37
CA ILE A 29 3.97 -18.12 -14.70
C ILE A 29 3.30 -19.29 -15.41
N VAL A 30 2.17 -19.74 -14.87
CA VAL A 30 1.34 -20.80 -15.42
C VAL A 30 0.08 -20.20 -16.03
N THR A 31 -0.16 -20.44 -17.32
CA THR A 31 -1.40 -20.03 -18.01
C THR A 31 -2.01 -21.23 -18.73
N VAL A 32 -3.33 -21.35 -18.71
CA VAL A 32 -4.04 -22.40 -19.44
C VAL A 32 -4.18 -22.02 -20.92
N LYS A 33 -3.95 -22.96 -21.82
CA LYS A 33 -4.20 -22.84 -23.27
C LYS A 33 -5.25 -23.86 -23.68
N GLY A 34 -6.51 -23.43 -23.74
CA GLY A 34 -7.66 -24.31 -24.01
C GLY A 34 -7.81 -25.39 -22.94
N ASN A 35 -8.42 -26.53 -23.27
CA ASN A 35 -8.75 -27.56 -22.27
C ASN A 35 -7.67 -28.65 -22.11
N LYS A 36 -6.51 -28.52 -22.77
CA LYS A 36 -5.54 -29.63 -22.90
C LYS A 36 -4.10 -29.28 -22.53
N ALA A 37 -3.79 -28.01 -22.25
CA ALA A 37 -2.40 -27.62 -22.05
C ALA A 37 -2.21 -26.46 -21.07
N LEU A 38 -1.12 -26.54 -20.32
CA LEU A 38 -0.54 -25.45 -19.55
C LEU A 38 0.65 -24.86 -20.30
N ILE A 39 0.78 -23.55 -20.29
CA ILE A 39 1.96 -22.83 -20.74
C ILE A 39 2.72 -22.39 -19.49
N LEU A 40 3.96 -22.86 -19.38
CA LEU A 40 4.92 -22.46 -18.35
C LEU A 40 5.88 -21.42 -18.94
N ARG A 41 5.92 -20.22 -18.35
CA ARG A 41 6.82 -19.12 -18.73
C ARG A 41 7.70 -18.72 -17.53
N GLY A 42 9.01 -18.69 -17.70
CA GLY A 42 9.95 -18.38 -16.63
C GLY A 42 11.37 -18.86 -16.99
N PRO A 43 12.32 -18.81 -16.04
CA PRO A 43 13.66 -19.34 -16.24
C PRO A 43 13.62 -20.80 -16.70
N SER A 44 14.42 -21.15 -17.71
CA SER A 44 14.40 -22.49 -18.34
C SER A 44 14.49 -23.61 -17.30
N GLU A 45 15.36 -23.45 -16.32
CA GLU A 45 15.57 -24.43 -15.25
C GLU A 45 14.36 -24.56 -14.31
N ALA A 46 13.75 -23.43 -13.91
CA ALA A 46 12.56 -23.45 -13.08
C ALA A 46 11.34 -24.04 -13.81
N THR A 47 11.19 -23.72 -15.10
CA THR A 47 10.10 -24.30 -15.92
C THR A 47 10.27 -25.81 -16.11
N ARG A 48 11.50 -26.30 -16.27
CA ARG A 48 11.81 -27.74 -16.37
C ARG A 48 11.48 -28.47 -15.07
N ARG A 49 11.87 -27.91 -13.92
CA ARG A 49 11.56 -28.46 -12.59
C ARG A 49 10.07 -28.58 -12.35
N LEU A 50 9.33 -27.49 -12.60
CA LEU A 50 7.87 -27.50 -12.46
C LEU A 50 7.22 -28.50 -13.43
N SER A 51 7.77 -28.66 -14.64
CA SER A 51 7.32 -29.69 -15.58
C SER A 51 7.43 -31.09 -15.00
N THR A 52 8.62 -31.44 -14.51
CA THR A 52 8.91 -32.78 -13.98
C THR A 52 8.02 -33.08 -12.79
N ALA A 53 7.89 -32.12 -11.88
CA ALA A 53 7.04 -32.26 -10.69
C ALA A 53 5.55 -32.44 -11.07
N LEU A 54 5.07 -31.70 -12.09
CA LEU A 54 3.69 -31.86 -12.59
C LEU A 54 3.47 -33.20 -13.30
N SER A 55 4.46 -33.71 -14.04
CA SER A 55 4.38 -35.04 -14.65
C SER A 55 4.43 -36.16 -13.60
N ASN A 56 5.15 -35.95 -12.49
CA ASN A 56 5.14 -36.88 -11.36
C ASN A 56 3.77 -36.87 -10.64
N LEU A 57 3.19 -35.68 -10.44
CA LEU A 57 1.84 -35.52 -9.90
C LEU A 57 0.79 -36.25 -10.75
N GLU A 58 0.88 -36.15 -12.08
CA GLU A 58 0.01 -36.86 -13.01
C GLU A 58 0.12 -38.38 -12.84
N ARG A 59 1.35 -38.92 -12.86
CA ARG A 59 1.60 -40.36 -12.68
C ARG A 59 1.12 -40.88 -11.31
N SER A 60 1.28 -40.09 -10.25
CA SER A 60 0.78 -40.41 -8.91
C SER A 60 -0.75 -40.33 -8.82
N SER A 61 -1.40 -39.53 -9.66
CA SER A 61 -2.87 -39.43 -9.70
C SER A 61 -3.54 -40.61 -10.40
N GLU A 62 -2.84 -41.27 -11.33
CA GLU A 62 -3.35 -42.43 -12.08
C GLU A 62 -3.20 -43.75 -11.33
N THR A 63 -2.21 -43.85 -10.44
CA THR A 63 -1.84 -45.10 -9.75
C THR A 63 -2.43 -45.25 -8.34
N ALA A 64 -2.92 -44.16 -7.74
CA ALA A 64 -3.38 -44.14 -6.36
C ALA A 64 -4.88 -44.45 -6.23
N GLN A 65 -5.20 -45.47 -5.42
CA GLN A 65 -6.57 -45.72 -4.98
C GLN A 65 -7.09 -44.56 -4.11
N PRO A 66 -8.42 -44.31 -4.08
CA PRO A 66 -9.03 -43.20 -3.33
C PRO A 66 -9.00 -43.47 -1.82
N ALA A 67 -7.83 -43.43 -1.22
CA ALA A 67 -7.64 -43.44 0.22
C ALA A 67 -7.59 -42.00 0.76
N ASN A 68 -8.20 -41.78 1.92
CA ASN A 68 -8.11 -40.49 2.61
C ASN A 68 -6.66 -40.19 3.00
N LEU A 69 -6.26 -38.92 2.88
CA LEU A 69 -4.93 -38.46 3.25
C LEU A 69 -4.64 -38.80 4.73
N PRO A 70 -3.52 -39.48 5.06
CA PRO A 70 -3.19 -39.79 6.45
C PRO A 70 -3.19 -38.53 7.34
N MET A 71 -3.75 -38.62 8.55
CA MET A 71 -3.94 -37.47 9.44
C MET A 71 -2.62 -36.71 9.74
N ALA A 72 -1.50 -37.41 9.81
CA ALA A 72 -0.17 -36.80 9.94
C ALA A 72 0.20 -35.95 8.71
N LYS A 73 -0.01 -36.48 7.50
CA LYS A 73 0.23 -35.77 6.23
C LYS A 73 -0.73 -34.59 6.06
N LYS A 74 -1.96 -34.69 6.56
CA LYS A 74 -2.93 -33.58 6.59
C LYS A 74 -2.44 -32.40 7.44
N ARG A 75 -1.97 -32.67 8.67
CA ARG A 75 -1.41 -31.63 9.56
C ARG A 75 -0.15 -30.98 8.97
N ALA A 76 0.76 -31.80 8.44
CA ALA A 76 1.96 -31.32 7.76
C ALA A 76 1.64 -30.44 6.54
N MET A 77 0.64 -30.83 5.74
CA MET A 77 0.20 -30.02 4.61
C MET A 77 -0.42 -28.69 5.06
N GLN A 78 -1.23 -28.67 6.11
CA GLN A 78 -1.77 -27.41 6.64
C GLN A 78 -0.66 -26.46 7.11
N GLN A 79 0.38 -26.99 7.78
CA GLN A 79 1.53 -26.20 8.19
C GLN A 79 2.33 -25.67 6.98
N LEU A 80 2.57 -26.51 5.98
CA LEU A 80 3.27 -26.12 4.75
C LEU A 80 2.48 -25.07 3.98
N CYS A 81 1.18 -25.24 3.82
CA CYS A 81 0.28 -24.29 3.18
C CYS A 81 0.31 -22.92 3.88
N ARG A 82 0.27 -22.88 5.22
CA ARG A 82 0.42 -21.61 5.99
C ARG A 82 1.76 -20.93 5.69
N ARG A 83 2.87 -21.67 5.72
CA ARG A 83 4.21 -21.13 5.44
C ARG A 83 4.35 -20.60 4.02
N LEU A 84 3.74 -21.29 3.05
CA LEU A 84 3.79 -20.93 1.63
C LEU A 84 2.69 -19.94 1.21
N SER A 85 1.90 -19.42 2.16
CA SER A 85 0.74 -18.55 1.90
C SER A 85 -0.28 -19.17 0.91
N ILE A 86 -0.44 -20.50 0.96
CA ILE A 86 -1.44 -21.25 0.20
C ILE A 86 -2.66 -21.45 1.09
N ASP A 87 -3.81 -20.94 0.66
CA ASP A 87 -5.09 -21.16 1.34
C ASP A 87 -5.52 -22.63 1.19
N TYR A 88 -5.44 -23.38 2.29
CA TYR A 88 -5.81 -24.80 2.35
C TYR A 88 -7.32 -25.02 2.19
N ASP A 89 -8.14 -24.05 2.57
CA ASP A 89 -9.60 -24.20 2.52
C ASP A 89 -10.11 -24.16 1.08
N GLN A 90 -9.45 -23.40 0.20
CA GLN A 90 -9.69 -23.42 -1.24
C GLN A 90 -9.34 -24.77 -1.90
N LEU A 91 -8.54 -25.61 -1.23
CA LEU A 91 -8.18 -26.93 -1.72
C LEU A 91 -9.17 -28.00 -1.28
N GLN A 92 -10.14 -27.72 -0.38
CA GLN A 92 -11.07 -28.73 0.12
C GLN A 92 -11.89 -29.41 -0.98
N THR A 93 -12.17 -28.71 -2.08
CA THR A 93 -12.90 -29.21 -3.25
C THR A 93 -12.08 -30.16 -4.14
N VAL A 94 -10.76 -30.25 -3.94
CA VAL A 94 -9.85 -31.08 -4.73
C VAL A 94 -9.88 -32.54 -4.26
N LYS A 95 -9.84 -33.50 -5.20
CA LYS A 95 -9.78 -34.95 -4.93
C LYS A 95 -8.64 -35.28 -3.94
N PRO A 96 -8.84 -36.16 -2.93
CA PRO A 96 -7.81 -36.49 -1.92
C PRO A 96 -6.47 -36.95 -2.50
N VAL A 97 -6.50 -37.71 -3.60
CA VAL A 97 -5.31 -38.17 -4.33
C VAL A 97 -4.48 -36.99 -4.85
N LEU A 98 -5.13 -36.00 -5.47
CA LEU A 98 -4.48 -34.79 -5.97
C LEU A 98 -3.96 -33.89 -4.84
N LYS A 99 -4.63 -33.87 -3.67
CA LYS A 99 -4.10 -33.19 -2.48
C LYS A 99 -2.80 -33.83 -2.00
N SER A 100 -2.75 -35.16 -1.92
CA SER A 100 -1.54 -35.87 -1.54
C SER A 100 -0.40 -35.56 -2.50
N GLY A 101 -0.65 -35.67 -3.81
CA GLY A 101 0.38 -35.35 -4.81
C GLY A 101 0.79 -33.87 -4.81
N LEU A 102 -0.14 -32.94 -4.53
CA LEU A 102 0.21 -31.52 -4.38
C LEU A 102 1.16 -31.31 -3.21
N PHE A 103 0.95 -31.99 -2.08
CA PHE A 103 1.87 -31.93 -0.95
C PHE A 103 3.28 -32.35 -1.35
N ASP A 104 3.38 -33.50 -2.04
CA ASP A 104 4.65 -34.05 -2.47
C ASP A 104 5.37 -33.11 -3.46
N LEU A 105 4.60 -32.51 -4.39
CA LEU A 105 5.08 -31.48 -5.31
C LEU A 105 5.62 -30.25 -4.58
N LEU A 106 4.90 -29.74 -3.57
CA LEU A 106 5.35 -28.56 -2.81
C LEU A 106 6.63 -28.85 -2.01
N VAL A 107 6.74 -30.04 -1.43
CA VAL A 107 7.95 -30.46 -0.70
C VAL A 107 9.15 -30.59 -1.65
N GLU A 108 8.98 -31.24 -2.80
CA GLU A 108 10.03 -31.40 -3.82
C GLU A 108 10.52 -30.04 -4.34
N MET A 109 9.59 -29.11 -4.59
CA MET A 109 9.91 -27.77 -5.07
C MET A 109 10.65 -26.95 -3.99
N GLU A 110 10.23 -26.99 -2.73
CA GLU A 110 10.94 -26.28 -1.64
C GLU A 110 12.34 -26.85 -1.37
N ALA A 111 12.52 -28.18 -1.44
CA ALA A 111 13.83 -28.80 -1.33
C ALA A 111 14.74 -28.35 -2.49
N SER A 112 14.24 -28.37 -3.72
CA SER A 112 14.99 -27.98 -4.92
C SER A 112 15.34 -26.50 -4.96
N ILE A 113 14.50 -25.63 -4.40
CA ILE A 113 14.78 -24.19 -4.28
C ILE A 113 15.83 -23.95 -3.18
N SER A 114 15.76 -24.66 -2.07
CA SER A 114 16.74 -24.53 -0.98
C SER A 114 18.15 -24.92 -1.42
N THR A 115 18.29 -26.01 -2.18
CA THR A 115 19.58 -26.43 -2.76
C THR A 115 20.11 -25.41 -3.78
N ALA A 116 19.23 -24.79 -4.58
CA ALA A 116 19.62 -23.79 -5.58
C ALA A 116 20.06 -22.44 -4.98
N VAL A 117 19.55 -22.07 -3.80
CA VAL A 117 19.99 -20.87 -3.07
C VAL A 117 21.39 -21.09 -2.48
N MET A 118 21.69 -22.30 -1.98
CA MET A 118 23.01 -22.63 -1.44
C MET A 118 24.09 -22.67 -2.54
N THR A 119 23.77 -23.09 -3.76
CA THR A 119 24.72 -23.07 -4.90
C THR A 119 24.94 -21.66 -5.46
N ALA A 120 23.92 -20.78 -5.42
CA ALA A 120 24.04 -19.39 -5.85
C ALA A 120 24.88 -18.51 -4.88
N ALA A 121 24.87 -18.83 -3.59
CA ALA A 121 25.69 -18.14 -2.59
C ALA A 121 27.19 -18.49 -2.65
N GLY A 122 27.56 -19.54 -3.38
CA GLY A 122 28.95 -19.99 -3.55
C GLY A 122 29.71 -19.40 -4.75
N GLN A 123 29.06 -18.63 -5.62
CA GLN A 123 29.70 -17.99 -6.77
C GLN A 123 29.76 -16.47 -6.55
N GLY A 124 30.95 -16.00 -6.16
CA GLY A 124 31.27 -14.59 -5.98
C GLY A 124 31.06 -13.78 -7.27
N LEU A 125 30.68 -12.51 -7.06
CA LEU A 125 30.43 -11.51 -8.10
C LEU A 125 31.71 -11.23 -8.90
N PRO A 126 31.70 -11.28 -10.25
CA PRO A 126 32.79 -10.73 -11.04
C PRO A 126 32.67 -9.21 -11.13
N ASP A 127 33.80 -8.58 -10.83
CA ASP A 127 34.12 -7.17 -10.94
C ASP A 127 33.94 -6.66 -12.38
N THR A 128 33.12 -5.63 -12.57
CA THR A 128 33.07 -4.87 -13.82
C THR A 128 33.01 -3.38 -13.48
N GLY A 129 34.17 -2.73 -13.64
CA GLY A 129 34.46 -1.39 -13.18
C GLY A 129 33.70 -0.25 -13.85
N LEU A 130 33.61 0.84 -13.09
CA LEU A 130 33.38 2.21 -13.54
C LEU A 130 34.26 3.13 -12.67
N PRO A 131 34.79 4.24 -13.20
CA PRO A 131 35.90 4.97 -12.62
C PRO A 131 35.49 5.87 -11.46
N THR A 132 36.38 5.96 -10.47
CA THR A 132 36.35 6.91 -9.36
C THR A 132 36.62 8.34 -9.84
N VAL A 133 35.74 9.29 -9.51
CA VAL A 133 36.02 10.74 -9.63
C VAL A 133 35.44 11.46 -8.41
N ASP A 134 36.38 11.98 -7.62
CA ASP A 134 36.43 13.17 -6.76
C ASP A 134 35.18 13.74 -6.07
N ASP A 135 35.31 13.94 -4.76
CA ASP A 135 34.41 14.64 -3.86
C ASP A 135 34.63 16.16 -3.94
N SER A 136 33.86 16.89 -4.74
CA SER A 136 33.45 18.28 -4.45
C SER A 136 32.39 18.76 -5.45
N GLU A 137 31.45 19.57 -4.95
CA GLU A 137 30.41 20.34 -5.67
C GLU A 137 29.01 19.70 -5.76
N GLU A 138 28.08 20.27 -4.98
CA GLU A 138 26.63 20.10 -5.07
C GLU A 138 26.09 20.59 -6.43
N PRO A 139 25.09 19.94 -7.04
CA PRO A 139 24.33 20.56 -8.12
C PRO A 139 23.03 21.19 -7.63
N ALA A 140 22.89 22.45 -8.02
CA ALA A 140 21.84 23.39 -7.72
C ALA A 140 20.46 23.03 -8.32
N PHE A 141 19.43 23.45 -7.58
CA PHE A 141 18.02 23.46 -7.96
C PHE A 141 17.78 24.53 -9.04
N VAL A 142 17.06 24.17 -10.11
CA VAL A 142 16.65 25.09 -11.18
C VAL A 142 15.40 25.85 -10.71
N GLU A 143 15.58 27.12 -10.38
CA GLU A 143 14.49 28.05 -10.06
C GLU A 143 14.15 28.89 -11.30
N VAL A 144 12.96 28.68 -11.86
CA VAL A 144 12.39 29.54 -12.91
C VAL A 144 11.10 30.11 -12.34
N PHE A 145 11.09 31.41 -12.01
CA PHE A 145 10.12 32.40 -12.47
C PHE A 145 10.50 33.79 -11.91
N ARG A 146 10.97 34.67 -12.82
CA ARG A 146 11.21 36.10 -12.58
C ARG A 146 9.88 36.84 -12.34
N LYS A 147 9.87 37.74 -11.35
CA LYS A 147 8.98 38.91 -11.28
C LYS A 147 9.78 40.18 -11.64
N PRO A 148 9.19 41.21 -12.27
CA PRO A 148 9.93 42.38 -12.73
C PRO A 148 10.16 43.41 -11.62
N LYS A 149 11.23 44.19 -11.84
CA LYS A 149 11.75 45.30 -11.04
C LYS A 149 10.74 46.43 -10.91
N ASP A 150 10.77 47.14 -9.79
CA ASP A 150 10.81 48.60 -9.83
C ASP A 150 11.56 49.20 -8.63
N ASN A 151 12.11 50.38 -8.90
CA ASN A 151 13.25 51.03 -8.27
C ASN A 151 13.02 51.55 -6.84
N ASP A 152 14.13 51.51 -6.09
CA ASP A 152 14.33 52.11 -4.78
C ASP A 152 14.70 53.59 -4.91
N SER A 153 14.12 54.46 -4.08
CA SER A 153 14.59 55.83 -3.80
C SER A 153 13.85 56.47 -2.63
N LYS A 154 14.51 56.47 -1.45
CA LYS A 154 14.56 57.46 -0.35
C LYS A 154 13.48 58.57 -0.31
N VAL A 155 12.97 58.88 0.89
CA VAL A 155 13.11 60.19 1.60
C VAL A 155 12.13 60.33 2.80
N ARG A 156 12.72 60.69 3.97
CA ARG A 156 12.23 61.51 5.12
C ARG A 156 11.12 61.05 6.09
N THR A 157 11.57 60.82 7.32
CA THR A 157 11.14 61.45 8.60
C THR A 157 9.76 62.12 8.67
N ASN A 158 8.89 61.62 9.55
CA ASN A 158 8.36 62.38 10.69
C ASN A 158 7.47 61.49 11.59
N CYS A 159 7.73 61.51 12.90
CA CYS A 159 6.74 61.13 13.91
C CYS A 159 5.89 62.36 14.27
N PRO A 160 4.59 62.18 14.50
CA PRO A 160 3.91 62.88 15.59
C PRO A 160 3.29 61.90 16.60
N LYS A 161 3.39 62.25 17.88
CA LYS A 161 2.55 61.73 18.99
C LYS A 161 1.24 62.57 19.07
N PRO A 162 0.29 62.30 19.99
CA PRO A 162 -0.70 61.22 19.97
C PRO A 162 -2.12 61.76 20.25
N SER A 163 -3.10 61.64 19.36
CA SER A 163 -4.50 61.86 19.76
C SER A 163 -5.52 61.46 18.71
N GLU A 164 -6.63 60.91 19.23
CA GLU A 164 -7.97 60.76 18.66
C GLU A 164 -8.33 59.42 17.99
N LEU A 165 -9.27 58.76 18.68
CA LEU A 165 -9.99 57.56 18.29
C LEU A 165 -10.64 57.73 16.92
N SER A 166 -10.34 56.80 16.02
CA SER A 166 -11.34 56.31 15.08
C SER A 166 -11.24 54.80 15.01
N HIS A 167 -12.37 54.13 15.27
CA HIS A 167 -12.55 52.70 15.08
C HIS A 167 -12.23 52.35 13.62
N VAL A 168 -11.03 51.84 13.36
CA VAL A 168 -10.81 50.97 12.22
C VAL A 168 -11.46 49.64 12.61
N PRO A 169 -12.47 49.13 11.90
CA PRO A 169 -12.89 47.76 12.12
C PRO A 169 -11.67 46.90 11.76
N ILE A 170 -11.01 46.36 12.78
CA ILE A 170 -10.06 45.27 12.61
C ILE A 170 -10.87 44.19 11.91
N ALA A 171 -10.63 44.02 10.61
CA ALA A 171 -11.23 42.94 9.84
C ALA A 171 -10.91 41.67 10.61
N LYS A 172 -11.94 41.01 11.14
CA LYS A 172 -11.77 39.70 11.78
C LYS A 172 -11.00 38.85 10.77
N PRO A 173 -9.88 38.20 11.15
CA PRO A 173 -9.16 37.36 10.22
C PRO A 173 -10.16 36.37 9.64
N THR A 174 -10.27 36.35 8.32
CA THR A 174 -11.17 35.43 7.62
C THR A 174 -10.65 34.03 7.92
N ARG A 175 -11.27 33.33 8.86
CA ARG A 175 -10.88 31.96 9.20
C ARG A 175 -11.07 31.10 7.96
N ARG A 176 -9.96 30.62 7.40
CA ARG A 176 -9.96 29.66 6.30
C ARG A 176 -10.01 28.26 6.86
N LEU A 177 -10.69 27.36 6.16
CA LEU A 177 -10.68 25.95 6.47
C LEU A 177 -9.32 25.37 6.08
N ARG A 178 -8.71 24.67 7.02
CA ARG A 178 -7.43 24.00 6.85
C ARG A 178 -7.58 22.84 5.86
N PRO A 179 -6.56 22.57 5.02
CA PRO A 179 -6.52 21.37 4.21
C PRO A 179 -6.62 20.11 5.10
N VAL A 180 -7.27 19.07 4.58
CA VAL A 180 -7.49 17.82 5.29
C VAL A 180 -6.82 16.68 4.55
N ILE A 181 -5.98 15.93 5.26
CA ILE A 181 -5.37 14.71 4.76
C ILE A 181 -5.97 13.52 5.49
N ILE A 182 -6.54 12.59 4.72
CA ILE A 182 -7.16 11.39 5.25
C ILE A 182 -6.20 10.22 4.99
N ASP A 183 -5.85 9.51 6.05
CA ASP A 183 -5.18 8.21 5.94
C ASP A 183 -6.17 7.19 5.39
N GLY A 184 -6.08 6.94 4.09
CA GLY A 184 -7.03 6.10 3.40
C GLY A 184 -6.94 4.63 3.83
N ALA A 185 -5.76 4.13 4.18
CA ALA A 185 -5.62 2.75 4.62
C ALA A 185 -6.26 2.57 5.99
N ASN A 186 -6.02 3.50 6.92
CA ASN A 186 -6.60 3.48 8.26
C ASN A 186 -8.14 3.57 8.21
N VAL A 187 -8.69 4.52 7.44
CA VAL A 187 -10.13 4.71 7.30
C VAL A 187 -10.81 3.54 6.58
N ALA A 188 -10.21 3.03 5.50
CA ALA A 188 -10.78 1.90 4.77
C ALA A 188 -10.84 0.60 5.59
N HIS A 189 -10.01 0.48 6.63
CA HIS A 189 -9.98 -0.67 7.55
C HIS A 189 -10.60 -0.38 8.93
N ALA A 190 -11.28 0.76 9.10
CA ALA A 190 -11.80 1.20 10.38
C ALA A 190 -12.95 0.33 10.95
N ASP A 191 -13.65 -0.41 10.10
CA ASP A 191 -14.78 -1.23 10.52
C ASP A 191 -14.29 -2.54 11.17
N THR A 192 -14.38 -2.61 12.50
CA THR A 192 -13.96 -3.79 13.27
C THR A 192 -14.80 -5.03 12.96
N ALA A 193 -16.03 -4.88 12.43
CA ALA A 193 -16.87 -6.01 12.04
C ALA A 193 -16.47 -6.61 10.69
N LYS A 194 -15.80 -5.83 9.82
CA LYS A 194 -15.35 -6.24 8.49
C LYS A 194 -13.87 -5.90 8.30
N PRO A 195 -12.94 -6.84 8.57
CA PRO A 195 -11.50 -6.57 8.50
C PRO A 195 -10.95 -6.37 7.08
N SER A 196 -11.80 -6.40 6.05
CA SER A 196 -11.42 -6.15 4.66
C SER A 196 -11.45 -4.68 4.31
N PHE A 197 -10.59 -4.27 3.38
CA PHE A 197 -10.62 -2.93 2.78
C PHE A 197 -12.04 -2.59 2.30
N ASN A 198 -12.58 -1.45 2.75
CA ASN A 198 -13.89 -0.96 2.35
C ASN A 198 -13.82 0.49 1.87
N ALA A 199 -13.99 0.70 0.56
CA ALA A 199 -14.00 2.04 -0.03
C ALA A 199 -15.21 2.88 0.42
N GLN A 200 -16.30 2.26 0.89
CA GLN A 200 -17.46 3.01 1.40
C GLN A 200 -17.09 3.81 2.66
N ASN A 201 -16.16 3.33 3.48
CA ASN A 201 -15.72 4.06 4.67
C ASN A 201 -15.01 5.37 4.28
N LEU A 202 -14.25 5.35 3.18
CA LEU A 202 -13.62 6.56 2.63
C LEU A 202 -14.67 7.55 2.16
N ARG A 203 -15.79 7.08 1.61
CA ARG A 203 -16.89 7.94 1.16
C ARG A 203 -17.51 8.67 2.34
N CYS A 204 -17.79 7.95 3.43
CA CYS A 204 -18.31 8.55 4.66
C CYS A 204 -17.36 9.62 5.23
N ALA A 205 -16.05 9.36 5.22
CA ALA A 205 -15.06 10.34 5.68
C ALA A 205 -14.98 11.56 4.75
N LEU A 206 -15.01 11.36 3.43
CA LEU A 206 -15.00 12.46 2.46
C LEU A 206 -16.24 13.34 2.61
N ASP A 207 -17.43 12.73 2.63
CA ASP A 207 -18.71 13.44 2.76
C ASP A 207 -18.75 14.25 4.06
N TYR A 208 -18.23 13.72 5.18
CA TYR A 208 -18.13 14.46 6.44
C TYR A 208 -17.40 15.81 6.30
N PHE A 209 -16.30 15.87 5.56
CA PHE A 209 -15.55 17.11 5.38
C PHE A 209 -16.14 18.01 4.30
N LEU A 210 -16.71 17.44 3.24
CA LEU A 210 -17.44 18.20 2.22
C LEU A 210 -18.66 18.91 2.80
N GLU A 211 -19.44 18.24 3.65
CA GLU A 211 -20.60 18.80 4.35
C GLU A 211 -20.20 19.94 5.31
N ARG A 212 -18.96 19.92 5.81
CA ARG A 212 -18.37 20.99 6.62
C ARG A 212 -17.79 22.14 5.79
N GLY A 213 -17.86 22.05 4.47
CA GLY A 213 -17.39 23.07 3.52
C GLY A 213 -15.90 23.00 3.17
N HIS A 214 -15.20 21.92 3.52
CA HIS A 214 -13.80 21.76 3.10
C HIS A 214 -13.71 21.46 1.59
N GLU A 215 -12.85 22.17 0.89
CA GLU A 215 -12.60 21.97 -0.55
C GLU A 215 -11.25 21.29 -0.84
N ASP A 216 -10.24 21.57 0.00
CA ASP A 216 -8.91 20.96 -0.09
C ASP A 216 -8.83 19.73 0.82
N ILE A 217 -9.22 18.59 0.25
CA ILE A 217 -9.23 17.29 0.90
C ILE A 217 -8.38 16.34 0.07
N LEU A 218 -7.48 15.60 0.73
CA LEU A 218 -6.61 14.62 0.09
C LEU A 218 -6.66 13.28 0.85
N ILE A 219 -7.13 12.24 0.18
CA ILE A 219 -7.09 10.86 0.66
C ILE A 219 -5.80 10.23 0.12
N VAL A 220 -4.89 9.87 1.01
CA VAL A 220 -3.65 9.18 0.64
C VAL A 220 -3.89 7.68 0.73
N LEU A 221 -3.54 6.95 -0.34
CA LEU A 221 -3.74 5.51 -0.41
C LEU A 221 -2.72 4.85 -1.32
N HIS A 222 -2.27 3.63 -1.00
CA HIS A 222 -1.51 2.79 -1.93
C HIS A 222 -2.14 2.70 -3.33
N GLY A 223 -1.36 2.97 -4.38
CA GLY A 223 -1.85 2.94 -5.77
C GLY A 223 -2.42 1.61 -6.26
N ILE A 224 -2.11 0.50 -5.59
CA ILE A 224 -2.72 -0.82 -5.87
C ILE A 224 -4.25 -0.81 -5.61
N ARG A 225 -4.72 0.07 -4.72
CA ARG A 225 -6.12 0.17 -4.30
C ARG A 225 -6.97 1.04 -5.22
N HIS A 226 -6.39 1.66 -6.26
CA HIS A 226 -7.14 2.49 -7.22
C HIS A 226 -8.37 1.76 -7.78
N ALA A 227 -8.19 0.53 -8.27
CA ALA A 227 -9.27 -0.27 -8.84
C ALA A 227 -10.33 -0.70 -7.80
N SER A 228 -10.02 -0.66 -6.51
CA SER A 228 -10.99 -0.92 -5.44
C SER A 228 -11.84 0.32 -5.12
N CYS A 229 -11.35 1.52 -5.41
CA CYS A 229 -12.04 2.79 -5.16
C CYS A 229 -13.03 3.13 -6.29
N SER A 230 -12.77 2.68 -7.52
CA SER A 230 -13.63 2.95 -8.68
C SER A 230 -15.04 2.36 -8.58
N ALA A 231 -15.31 1.49 -7.61
CA ALA A 231 -16.65 0.98 -7.33
C ALA A 231 -17.53 1.98 -6.55
N VAL A 232 -16.92 2.94 -5.86
CA VAL A 232 -17.59 3.90 -4.97
C VAL A 232 -17.39 5.34 -5.43
N PHE A 233 -16.24 5.64 -6.05
CA PHE A 233 -15.86 6.97 -6.51
C PHE A 233 -15.77 7.03 -8.02
N THR A 234 -16.16 8.17 -8.58
CA THR A 234 -15.94 8.48 -10.00
C THR A 234 -14.47 8.79 -10.28
N GLU A 235 -14.03 8.62 -11.53
CA GLU A 235 -12.67 8.99 -11.95
C GLU A 235 -12.36 10.47 -11.68
N ALA A 236 -13.35 11.36 -11.80
CA ALA A 236 -13.19 12.79 -11.50
C ALA A 236 -12.99 13.05 -9.99
N GLU A 237 -13.74 12.37 -9.12
CA GLU A 237 -13.54 12.45 -7.68
C GLU A 237 -12.19 11.86 -7.27
N MET A 238 -11.78 10.74 -7.89
CA MET A 238 -10.46 10.15 -7.65
C MET A 238 -9.35 11.10 -8.07
N ALA A 239 -9.44 11.72 -9.24
CA ALA A 239 -8.45 12.70 -9.70
C ALA A 239 -8.38 13.95 -8.80
N LYS A 240 -9.50 14.35 -8.17
CA LYS A 240 -9.57 15.54 -7.32
C LYS A 240 -9.10 15.26 -5.88
N TYR A 241 -9.59 14.19 -5.27
CA TYR A 241 -9.45 13.96 -3.83
C TYR A 241 -8.44 12.88 -3.47
N PHE A 242 -7.88 12.11 -4.41
CA PHE A 242 -6.97 11.02 -4.07
C PHE A 242 -5.52 11.33 -4.48
N SER A 243 -4.60 11.01 -3.58
CA SER A 243 -3.18 10.84 -3.90
C SER A 243 -2.82 9.38 -3.78
N PHE A 244 -2.64 8.73 -4.93
CA PHE A 244 -2.18 7.36 -4.95
C PHE A 244 -0.67 7.31 -4.77
N ALA A 245 -0.23 6.78 -3.63
CA ALA A 245 1.18 6.64 -3.32
C ALA A 245 1.88 5.80 -4.40
N SER A 246 3.09 6.26 -4.76
CA SER A 246 3.86 5.65 -5.83
C SER A 246 4.11 4.17 -5.52
N CYS A 247 3.83 3.34 -6.51
CA CYS A 247 3.95 1.91 -6.42
C CYS A 247 4.80 1.45 -7.60
N ARG A 248 6.03 1.03 -7.32
CA ARG A 248 6.93 0.53 -8.36
C ARG A 248 6.82 -0.99 -8.42
N ARG A 249 6.40 -1.50 -9.58
CA ARG A 249 6.43 -2.93 -9.87
C ARG A 249 7.80 -3.29 -10.44
N LEU A 250 8.67 -3.85 -9.61
CA LEU A 250 9.98 -4.36 -10.04
C LEU A 250 9.90 -5.88 -10.13
N CYS A 251 9.70 -6.41 -11.35
CA CYS A 251 9.60 -7.84 -11.68
C CYS A 251 8.61 -8.65 -10.81
N LYS A 252 9.02 -9.01 -9.58
CA LYS A 252 8.35 -9.91 -8.64
C LYS A 252 7.91 -9.26 -7.33
N GLU A 253 8.37 -8.05 -7.09
CA GLU A 253 8.08 -7.29 -5.88
C GLU A 253 7.41 -5.99 -6.26
N THR A 254 6.43 -5.62 -5.45
CA THR A 254 5.86 -4.29 -5.53
C THR A 254 6.47 -3.51 -4.40
N LEU A 255 7.38 -2.61 -4.75
CA LEU A 255 7.91 -1.64 -3.81
C LEU A 255 6.82 -0.58 -3.67
N ILE A 256 6.24 -0.54 -2.48
CA ILE A 256 5.21 0.41 -2.13
C ILE A 256 5.91 1.44 -1.25
N ALA A 257 5.80 2.71 -1.63
CA ALA A 257 6.26 3.79 -0.77
C ALA A 257 5.47 3.76 0.54
N ASP A 258 6.12 4.12 1.63
CA ASP A 258 5.46 4.17 2.92
C ASP A 258 4.41 5.30 2.93
N ASP A 259 3.14 4.93 3.08
CA ASP A 259 2.01 5.87 3.10
C ASP A 259 2.16 6.88 4.24
N ASP A 260 2.67 6.46 5.41
CA ASP A 260 2.84 7.32 6.59
C ASP A 260 3.75 8.50 6.28
N SER A 261 4.88 8.23 5.62
CA SER A 261 5.85 9.25 5.23
C SER A 261 5.25 10.30 4.28
N ILE A 262 4.41 9.84 3.35
CA ILE A 262 3.75 10.69 2.35
C ILE A 262 2.66 11.54 3.01
N ILE A 263 1.87 10.94 3.89
CA ILE A 263 0.82 11.62 4.67
C ILE A 263 1.43 12.76 5.48
N LEU A 264 2.47 12.46 6.28
CA LEU A 264 3.12 13.44 7.14
C LEU A 264 3.83 14.54 6.34
N GLU A 265 4.45 14.19 5.21
CA GLU A 265 5.10 15.17 4.32
C GLU A 265 4.07 16.13 3.70
N PHE A 266 2.96 15.61 3.17
CA PHE A 266 1.90 16.48 2.65
C PHE A 266 1.28 17.34 3.75
N ALA A 267 1.09 16.78 4.95
CA ALA A 267 0.50 17.52 6.07
C ALA A 267 1.39 18.68 6.49
N THR A 268 2.70 18.44 6.55
CA THR A 268 3.69 19.45 6.90
C THR A 268 3.74 20.55 5.83
N LYS A 269 3.85 20.19 4.55
CA LYS A 269 3.96 21.16 3.45
C LYS A 269 2.72 22.01 3.22
N ARG A 270 1.53 21.44 3.42
CA ARG A 270 0.24 22.13 3.21
C ARG A 270 -0.33 22.73 4.49
N ASN A 271 0.39 22.64 5.61
CA ASN A 271 -0.13 23.00 6.92
C ASN A 271 -1.49 22.32 7.19
N ALA A 272 -1.64 21.06 6.79
CA ALA A 272 -2.89 20.32 6.84
C ALA A 272 -3.08 19.60 8.18
N VAL A 273 -4.32 19.20 8.47
CA VAL A 273 -4.62 18.20 9.50
C VAL A 273 -4.59 16.79 8.94
N VAL A 274 -4.29 15.81 9.79
CA VAL A 274 -4.28 14.38 9.44
C VAL A 274 -5.40 13.68 10.17
N ILE A 275 -6.21 12.93 9.44
CA ILE A 275 -7.29 12.10 9.96
C ILE A 275 -6.81 10.65 9.96
N SER A 276 -6.43 10.15 11.14
CA SER A 276 -5.98 8.77 11.34
C SER A 276 -6.10 8.38 12.80
N ASN A 277 -6.28 7.08 13.06
CA ASN A 277 -6.14 6.49 14.39
C ASN A 277 -4.74 5.91 14.62
N ASP A 278 -3.85 5.92 13.62
CA ASP A 278 -2.44 5.67 13.83
C ASP A 278 -1.79 6.85 14.57
N GLN A 279 -0.75 6.57 15.35
CA GLN A 279 -0.04 7.55 16.16
C GLN A 279 1.29 7.97 15.55
N TYR A 280 1.79 7.27 14.52
CA TYR A 280 3.03 7.58 13.78
C TYR A 280 4.24 7.88 14.68
N ARG A 281 4.32 7.26 15.87
CA ARG A 281 5.32 7.64 16.90
C ARG A 281 6.75 7.47 16.42
N ASP A 282 6.98 6.50 15.56
CA ASP A 282 8.30 6.18 15.03
C ASP A 282 8.88 7.33 14.19
N TRP A 283 8.01 8.13 13.56
CA TRP A 283 8.41 9.23 12.68
C TRP A 283 8.95 10.46 13.42
N VAL A 284 8.59 10.67 14.69
CA VAL A 284 9.05 11.83 15.47
C VAL A 284 10.58 11.82 15.63
N ASN A 285 11.18 10.65 15.74
CA ASN A 285 12.63 10.50 15.89
C ASN A 285 13.36 10.53 14.55
N VAL A 286 12.72 10.08 13.47
CA VAL A 286 13.31 10.04 12.12
C VAL A 286 13.32 11.44 11.51
N ARG A 287 12.21 12.18 11.64
CA ARG A 287 12.02 13.52 11.07
C ARG A 287 11.32 14.44 12.07
N PRO A 288 12.08 15.24 12.84
CA PRO A 288 11.53 16.15 13.84
C PRO A 288 10.51 17.15 13.29
N GLU A 289 10.59 17.48 11.99
CA GLU A 289 9.62 18.34 11.30
C GLU A 289 8.16 17.84 11.45
N PHE A 290 7.96 16.53 11.55
CA PHE A 290 6.62 15.93 11.65
C PHE A 290 6.01 16.01 13.05
N ARG A 291 6.80 16.38 14.06
CA ARG A 291 6.37 16.43 15.46
C ARG A 291 5.10 17.27 15.63
N ASP A 292 5.06 18.44 15.02
CA ASP A 292 3.93 19.36 15.17
C ASP A 292 2.63 18.80 14.53
N VAL A 293 2.74 18.10 13.40
CA VAL A 293 1.59 17.39 12.80
C VAL A 293 1.09 16.32 13.77
N ILE A 294 1.99 15.47 14.26
CA ILE A 294 1.66 14.32 15.11
C ILE A 294 1.09 14.78 16.47
N GLU A 295 1.67 15.81 17.08
CA GLU A 295 1.28 16.26 18.41
C GLU A 295 0.07 17.19 18.42
N ASN A 296 -0.17 17.98 17.36
CA ASN A 296 -1.16 19.06 17.36
C ASN A 296 -2.20 19.01 16.23
N ARG A 297 -1.98 18.24 15.16
CA ARG A 297 -2.87 18.20 13.99
C ARG A 297 -3.33 16.81 13.58
N LEU A 298 -2.98 15.78 14.35
CA LEU A 298 -3.47 14.42 14.19
C LEU A 298 -4.81 14.25 14.92
N ILE A 299 -5.86 13.97 14.15
CA ILE A 299 -7.25 13.94 14.61
C ILE A 299 -7.75 12.49 14.54
N PRO A 300 -7.96 11.83 15.70
CA PRO A 300 -8.58 10.51 15.73
C PRO A 300 -10.07 10.58 15.40
N TYR A 301 -10.61 9.47 14.91
CA TYR A 301 -12.01 9.33 14.53
C TYR A 301 -12.60 8.02 15.05
N SER A 302 -13.93 7.96 15.12
CA SER A 302 -14.68 6.76 15.41
C SER A 302 -15.47 6.33 14.19
N PHE A 303 -15.49 5.03 13.92
CA PHE A 303 -16.26 4.46 12.83
C PHE A 303 -17.06 3.27 13.33
N ASN A 304 -18.37 3.28 13.10
CA ASN A 304 -19.22 2.17 13.47
C ASN A 304 -20.40 2.06 12.50
N ALA A 305 -20.62 0.86 11.96
CA ALA A 305 -21.76 0.56 11.09
C ALA A 305 -22.01 1.56 9.95
N GLY A 306 -20.94 2.06 9.32
CA GLY A 306 -21.03 3.05 8.23
C GLY A 306 -21.15 4.51 8.69
N VAL A 307 -21.11 4.78 9.99
CA VAL A 307 -21.16 6.13 10.55
C VAL A 307 -19.74 6.56 10.92
N PHE A 308 -19.26 7.62 10.27
CA PHE A 308 -17.98 8.28 10.56
C PHE A 308 -18.21 9.47 11.48
N VAL A 309 -17.51 9.51 12.63
CA VAL A 309 -17.68 10.56 13.64
C VAL A 309 -16.33 11.02 14.16
N ILE A 310 -16.16 12.34 14.30
CA ILE A 310 -15.04 12.95 15.03
C ILE A 310 -15.60 13.62 16.28
N SER A 311 -14.94 13.41 17.41
CA SER A 311 -15.30 14.07 18.69
C SER A 311 -15.15 15.59 18.57
N HIS A 312 -16.01 16.35 19.24
CA HIS A 312 -15.87 17.81 19.35
C HIS A 312 -14.53 18.22 20.00
N HIS A 313 -13.96 17.36 20.84
CA HIS A 313 -12.63 17.50 21.42
C HIS A 313 -11.77 16.28 21.07
N PRO A 314 -11.20 16.23 19.85
CA PRO A 314 -10.49 15.04 19.37
C PRO A 314 -9.20 14.77 20.16
N MET A 315 -8.60 15.81 20.73
CA MET A 315 -7.35 15.74 21.50
C MET A 315 -7.57 15.96 23.02
N GLY A 316 -8.82 15.86 23.47
CA GLY A 316 -9.24 16.11 24.85
C GLY A 316 -9.57 17.57 25.14
N LYS A 317 -10.33 17.80 26.23
CA LYS A 317 -10.92 19.11 26.59
C LYS A 317 -9.93 20.23 26.90
N ARG A 318 -8.64 19.90 27.08
CA ARG A 318 -7.56 20.87 27.34
C ARG A 318 -6.94 21.43 26.06
N LYS A 319 -7.19 20.81 24.91
CA LYS A 319 -6.74 21.27 23.60
C LYS A 319 -7.91 21.97 22.87
N PRO A 320 -7.61 22.74 21.80
CA PRO A 320 -8.65 23.42 21.02
C PRO A 320 -9.76 22.46 20.54
N PRO A 321 -11.01 22.96 20.40
CA PRO A 321 -12.09 22.17 19.82
C PRO A 321 -11.82 21.88 18.34
N LEU A 322 -12.53 20.88 17.80
CA LEU A 322 -12.38 20.43 16.41
C LEU A 322 -12.45 21.60 15.41
N ASP A 323 -13.44 22.48 15.57
CA ASP A 323 -13.66 23.59 14.63
C ASP A 323 -12.48 24.57 14.61
N GLU A 324 -11.78 24.74 15.73
CA GLU A 324 -10.59 25.59 15.79
C GLU A 324 -9.40 24.91 15.11
N ILE A 325 -9.18 23.63 15.37
CA ILE A 325 -8.09 22.83 14.76
C ILE A 325 -8.24 22.79 13.22
N LEU A 326 -9.47 22.68 12.74
CA LEU A 326 -9.81 22.65 11.32
C LEU A 326 -9.75 24.03 10.65
N THR A 327 -9.45 25.09 11.40
CA THR A 327 -9.22 26.42 10.83
C THR A 327 -7.77 26.84 10.96
N PHE A 328 -7.35 27.77 10.13
CA PHE A 328 -6.07 28.44 10.27
C PHE A 328 -6.17 29.91 9.85
N THR A 329 -5.21 30.68 10.34
CA THR A 329 -5.01 32.09 10.01
C THR A 329 -3.77 32.19 9.13
N ASP A 330 -3.85 33.00 8.08
CA ASP A 330 -2.73 33.31 7.17
C ASP A 330 -1.56 34.01 7.90
#